data_AF-A0A850MQE5-F1
#
_entry.id   AF-A0A850MQE5-F1
#
_cell.length_a   1.000
_cell.length_b   1.000
_cell.length_c   1.000
_cell.angle_alpha   90.00
_cell.angle_beta   90.00
_cell.angle_gamma   90.00
#
_symmetry.space_group_name_H-M   'P 1'
#
loop_
_entity.id
_entity.type
_entity.pdbx_description
1 polymer ?
#
loop_
_entity_poly.entity_id
_entity_poly.type
_entity_poly.pdbx_seq_one_letter_code
_entity_poly.pdbx_strand_id
1 'polypeptide(L)'
;MKFEVENLIHPAIKHSLGFDPNESDSEFLEQWKKRTSNARKPCWDLKYCPYGELVEQFPLLPTTRKKAISHNEYLKGCLEKGILGVEPNVKPMNEKMRTLFTQQVAEFNPDNHPEDIPLEIREWACLIFGHICPVVFAAENVAEEPS
;
A
#
# COMPACT_ATOMS: atom_id res chain seq x y z
N MET A 1 -15.84 24.28 18.22
CA MET A 1 -15.03 23.19 18.81
C MET A 1 -14.61 22.30 17.64
N LYS A 2 -13.41 22.50 17.09
CA LYS A 2 -12.88 21.64 16.03
C LYS A 2 -12.35 20.41 16.74
N PHE A 3 -12.96 19.25 16.53
CA PHE A 3 -12.33 18.00 16.87
C PHE A 3 -11.20 17.84 15.86
N GLU A 4 -9.97 18.16 16.27
CA GLU A 4 -8.79 17.69 15.58
C GLU A 4 -8.79 16.19 15.76
N VAL A 5 -9.37 15.49 14.78
CA VAL A 5 -9.12 14.07 14.63
C VAL A 5 -7.65 14.03 14.22
N GLU A 6 -6.76 13.81 15.19
CA GLU A 6 -5.41 13.36 14.92
C GLU A 6 -5.57 12.10 14.07
N ASN A 7 -5.44 12.28 12.75
CA ASN A 7 -5.49 11.19 11.80
C ASN A 7 -4.19 10.40 12.00
N LEU A 8 -4.23 9.47 12.95
CA LEU A 8 -3.09 8.64 13.30
C LEU A 8 -2.63 7.87 12.06
N ILE A 9 -1.45 8.21 11.54
CA ILE A 9 -0.87 7.53 10.38
C ILE A 9 -0.41 6.15 10.85
N HIS A 10 -1.08 5.12 10.32
CA HIS A 10 -0.79 3.76 10.71
C HIS A 10 0.69 3.39 10.43
N PRO A 11 1.40 2.74 11.37
CA PRO A 11 2.84 2.42 11.24
C PRO A 11 3.21 1.66 9.97
N ALA A 12 2.34 0.76 9.50
CA ALA A 12 2.53 0.02 8.25
C ALA A 12 2.67 0.94 7.02
N ILE A 13 2.01 2.11 7.00
CA ILE A 13 2.13 3.08 5.90
C ILE A 13 3.55 3.68 5.89
N LYS A 14 4.04 4.12 7.06
CA LYS A 14 5.39 4.66 7.23
C LYS A 14 6.44 3.64 6.82
N HIS A 15 6.31 2.41 7.32
CA HIS A 15 7.19 1.30 6.99
C HIS A 15 7.25 1.04 5.47
N SER A 16 6.09 0.92 4.81
CA SER A 16 6.03 0.72 3.35
C SER A 16 6.73 1.83 2.57
N LEU A 17 6.72 3.06 3.07
CA LEU A 17 7.34 4.21 2.41
C LEU A 17 8.81 4.43 2.79
N GLY A 18 9.39 3.53 3.58
CA GLY A 18 10.79 3.58 4.02
C GLY A 18 11.06 4.54 5.18
N PHE A 19 10.04 4.90 5.96
CA PHE A 19 10.17 5.70 7.19
C PHE A 19 10.18 4.82 8.44
N ASP A 20 10.63 5.36 9.57
CA ASP A 20 10.53 4.68 10.86
C ASP A 20 9.04 4.55 11.26
N PRO A 21 8.54 3.33 11.54
CA PRO A 21 7.16 3.13 11.96
C PRO A 21 6.78 3.89 13.25
N ASN A 22 7.77 4.25 14.08
CA ASN A 22 7.58 4.95 15.36
C ASN A 22 7.81 6.47 15.28
N GLU A 23 8.21 7.00 14.10
CA GLU A 23 8.33 8.44 13.88
C GLU A 23 7.00 9.14 14.17
N SER A 24 7.01 10.40 14.64
CA SER A 24 5.76 11.12 14.84
C SER A 24 5.05 11.37 13.50
N ASP A 25 3.72 11.45 13.52
CA ASP A 25 2.95 11.71 12.29
C ASP A 25 3.26 13.07 11.67
N SER A 26 3.56 14.07 12.51
CA SER A 26 3.92 15.41 12.05
C SER A 26 5.24 15.40 11.29
N GLU A 27 6.28 14.77 11.85
CA GLU A 27 7.59 14.66 11.18
C GLU A 27 7.46 13.86 9.88
N PHE A 28 6.73 12.73 9.91
CA PHE A 28 6.51 11.92 8.72
C PHE A 28 5.81 12.71 7.60
N LEU A 29 4.74 13.45 7.93
CA LEU A 29 4.00 14.25 6.96
C LEU A 29 4.84 15.42 6.41
N GLU A 30 5.69 16.03 7.25
CA GLU A 30 6.61 17.08 6.81
C GLU A 30 7.62 16.54 5.80
N GLN A 31 8.25 15.40 6.10
CA GLN A 31 9.20 14.75 5.19
C GLN A 31 8.53 14.26 3.91
N TRP A 32 7.34 13.65 4.03
CA TRP A 32 6.54 13.24 2.87
C TRP A 32 6.19 14.41 1.97
N LYS A 33 5.76 15.53 2.56
CA LYS A 33 5.48 16.78 1.82
C LYS A 33 6.73 17.30 1.11
N LYS A 34 7.89 17.25 1.74
CA LYS A 34 9.18 17.65 1.14
C LYS A 34 9.56 16.76 -0.06
N ARG A 35 9.35 15.44 0.03
CA ARG A 35 9.58 14.50 -1.11
C ARG A 35 8.66 14.80 -2.28
N THR A 36 7.39 15.04 -1.97
CA THR A 36 6.33 15.18 -2.95
C THR A 36 6.24 16.57 -3.58
N SER A 37 6.74 17.63 -2.91
CA SER A 37 6.62 19.01 -3.39
C SER A 37 7.36 19.28 -4.71
N ASN A 38 8.47 18.57 -4.95
CA ASN A 38 9.25 18.67 -6.18
C ASN A 38 8.93 17.57 -7.18
N ALA A 39 8.07 16.63 -6.81
CA ALA A 39 7.69 15.53 -7.65
C ALA A 39 6.52 15.94 -8.57
N ARG A 40 6.53 15.45 -9.81
CA ARG A 40 5.40 15.58 -10.74
C ARG A 40 5.19 14.24 -11.43
N LYS A 41 4.04 13.60 -11.21
CA LYS A 41 3.74 12.32 -11.85
C LYS A 41 3.57 12.56 -13.36
N PRO A 42 4.44 12.02 -14.23
CA PRO A 42 4.35 12.28 -15.66
C PRO A 42 3.02 11.83 -16.27
N CYS A 43 2.40 10.80 -15.69
CA CYS A 43 1.10 10.29 -16.12
C CYS A 43 -0.05 11.29 -15.98
N TRP A 44 0.08 12.32 -15.12
CA TRP A 44 -0.93 13.37 -15.02
C TRP A 44 -1.03 14.18 -16.31
N ASP A 45 0.10 14.43 -16.96
CA ASP A 45 0.17 15.21 -18.20
C ASP A 45 0.05 14.31 -19.43
N LEU A 46 0.84 13.24 -19.46
CA LEU A 46 1.00 12.38 -20.63
C LEU A 46 -0.14 11.37 -20.81
N LYS A 47 -0.95 11.14 -19.77
CA LYS A 47 -1.99 10.09 -19.71
C LYS A 47 -1.47 8.66 -19.94
N TYR A 48 -0.16 8.45 -19.86
CA TYR A 48 0.49 7.14 -19.81
C TYR A 48 1.60 7.14 -18.75
N CYS A 49 1.94 5.97 -18.20
CA CYS A 49 3.04 5.83 -17.25
C CYS A 49 4.36 5.58 -18.00
N PRO A 50 5.34 6.52 -18.00
CA PRO A 50 6.61 6.31 -18.69
C PRO A 50 7.52 5.29 -18.00
N TYR A 51 7.25 4.97 -16.73
CA TYR A 51 8.03 4.00 -15.97
C TYR A 51 7.66 2.55 -16.32
N GLY A 52 6.49 2.29 -16.90
CA GLY A 52 6.07 0.94 -17.25
C GLY A 52 6.18 -0.02 -16.07
N GLU A 53 6.79 -1.20 -16.30
CA GLU A 53 7.03 -2.26 -15.32
C GLU A 53 8.01 -1.86 -14.19
N LEU A 54 8.85 -0.84 -14.40
CA LEU A 54 9.78 -0.36 -13.37
C LEU A 54 9.05 0.04 -12.09
N VAL A 55 7.80 0.48 -12.19
CA VAL A 55 6.95 0.85 -11.05
C VAL A 55 6.72 -0.28 -10.06
N GLU A 56 6.85 -1.54 -10.48
CA GLU A 56 6.67 -2.71 -9.61
C GLU A 56 7.84 -2.93 -8.64
N GLN A 57 8.96 -2.24 -8.84
CA GLN A 57 10.10 -2.25 -7.92
C GLN A 57 9.93 -1.26 -6.76
N PHE A 58 8.90 -0.41 -6.81
CA PHE A 58 8.63 0.62 -5.81
C PHE A 58 7.61 0.11 -4.79
N PRO A 59 7.51 0.72 -3.60
CA PRO A 59 6.67 0.15 -2.54
C PRO A 59 5.17 0.17 -2.88
N LEU A 60 4.48 -0.91 -2.49
CA LEU A 60 3.02 -0.96 -2.38
C LEU A 60 2.57 -0.34 -1.06
N LEU A 61 1.48 0.42 -1.12
CA LEU A 61 0.77 0.81 0.08
C LEU A 61 0.08 -0.42 0.71
N PRO A 62 0.02 -0.47 2.05
CA PRO A 62 -0.64 -1.57 2.74
C PRO A 62 -2.13 -1.64 2.40
N THR A 63 -2.68 -2.85 2.37
CA THR A 63 -4.11 -3.07 2.20
C THR A 63 -4.90 -2.49 3.38
N THR A 64 -6.01 -1.79 3.11
CA THR A 64 -6.88 -1.29 4.17
C THR A 64 -7.54 -2.42 4.95
N ARG A 65 -7.82 -2.19 6.24
CA ARG A 65 -8.41 -3.17 7.16
C ARG A 65 -9.66 -3.81 6.59
N LYS A 66 -10.56 -3.00 6.01
CA LYS A 66 -11.79 -3.50 5.36
C LYS A 66 -11.50 -4.50 4.24
N LYS A 67 -10.53 -4.21 3.37
CA LYS A 67 -10.13 -5.12 2.28
C LYS A 67 -9.43 -6.37 2.82
N ALA A 68 -8.57 -6.21 3.82
CA ALA A 68 -7.85 -7.32 4.44
C ALA A 68 -8.80 -8.31 5.13
N ILE A 69 -9.77 -7.80 5.91
CA ILE A 69 -10.85 -8.62 6.50
C ILE A 69 -11.64 -9.34 5.41
N SER A 70 -12.08 -8.61 4.37
CA SER A 70 -12.83 -9.22 3.27
C SER A 70 -12.05 -10.32 2.56
N HIS A 71 -10.74 -10.15 2.38
CA HIS A 71 -9.88 -11.19 1.81
C HIS A 71 -9.75 -12.39 2.74
N ASN A 72 -9.58 -12.16 4.05
CA ASN A 72 -9.49 -13.24 5.03
C ASN A 72 -10.79 -14.07 5.10
N GLU A 73 -11.95 -13.42 5.05
CA GLU A 73 -13.24 -14.12 4.96
C GLU A 73 -13.38 -14.92 3.66
N TYR A 74 -12.88 -14.40 2.54
CA TYR A 74 -12.80 -15.17 1.30
C TYR A 74 -11.92 -16.43 1.46
N LEU A 75 -10.73 -16.32 2.09
CA LEU A 75 -9.85 -17.46 2.33
C LEU A 75 -10.52 -18.53 3.22
N LYS A 76 -11.23 -18.11 4.28
CA LYS A 76 -12.04 -19.02 5.12
C LYS A 76 -13.07 -19.76 4.29
N GLY A 77 -13.83 -19.05 3.45
CA GLY A 77 -14.81 -19.66 2.55
C GLY A 77 -14.19 -20.63 1.54
N CYS A 78 -13.00 -20.32 1.02
CA CYS A 78 -12.25 -21.22 0.15
C CYS A 78 -11.86 -22.51 0.89
N LEU A 79 -11.35 -22.41 2.12
CA LEU A 79 -10.94 -23.56 2.93
C LEU A 79 -12.11 -24.48 3.26
N GLU A 80 -13.26 -23.90 3.61
CA GLU A 80 -14.51 -24.61 3.90
C GLU A 80 -15.01 -25.38 2.68
N LYS A 81 -15.11 -24.70 1.52
CA LYS A 81 -15.64 -25.30 0.29
C LYS A 81 -14.64 -26.20 -0.44
N GLY A 82 -13.34 -26.09 -0.11
CA GLY A 82 -12.26 -26.81 -0.80
C GLY A 82 -12.05 -26.36 -2.25
N ILE A 83 -12.45 -25.13 -2.59
CA ILE A 83 -12.34 -24.57 -3.94
C ILE A 83 -11.75 -23.15 -3.91
N LEU A 84 -11.14 -22.77 -5.02
CA LEU A 84 -10.55 -21.46 -5.29
C LEU A 84 -11.33 -20.76 -6.40
N GLY A 85 -11.49 -19.45 -6.26
CA GLY A 85 -12.12 -18.60 -7.27
C GLY A 85 -13.63 -18.45 -7.09
N VAL A 86 -14.21 -17.67 -7.98
CA VAL A 86 -15.65 -17.45 -8.10
C VAL A 86 -16.11 -17.96 -9.45
N GLU A 87 -17.39 -18.34 -9.55
CA GLU A 87 -17.96 -18.83 -10.80
C GLU A 87 -17.79 -17.81 -11.94
N PRO A 88 -17.51 -18.28 -13.18
CA PRO A 88 -17.38 -19.68 -13.60
C PRO A 88 -15.99 -20.29 -13.41
N ASN A 89 -15.03 -19.54 -12.85
CA ASN A 89 -13.60 -19.90 -12.78
C ASN A 89 -13.22 -20.60 -11.46
N VAL A 90 -13.99 -21.62 -11.08
CA VAL A 90 -13.74 -22.39 -9.86
C VAL A 90 -12.69 -23.47 -10.10
N LYS A 91 -11.72 -23.60 -9.20
CA LYS A 91 -10.69 -24.66 -9.24
C LYS A 91 -10.66 -25.42 -7.91
N PRO A 92 -10.45 -26.75 -7.92
CA PRO A 92 -10.26 -27.49 -6.68
C PRO A 92 -9.00 -27.01 -5.95
N MET A 93 -9.07 -26.93 -4.63
CA MET A 93 -7.94 -26.53 -3.80
C MET A 93 -6.99 -27.71 -3.60
N ASN A 94 -5.71 -27.52 -3.92
CA ASN A 94 -4.68 -28.52 -3.62
C ASN A 94 -4.20 -28.42 -2.15
N GLU A 95 -3.51 -29.45 -1.67
CA GLU A 95 -3.04 -29.54 -0.29
C GLU A 95 -2.09 -28.41 0.09
N LYS A 96 -1.13 -28.07 -0.78
CA LYS A 96 -0.18 -26.98 -0.55
C LYS A 96 -0.88 -25.64 -0.32
N MET A 97 -1.90 -25.33 -1.13
CA MET A 97 -2.71 -24.12 -1.00
C MET A 97 -3.56 -24.15 0.27
N ARG A 98 -4.12 -25.31 0.62
CA ARG A 98 -4.87 -25.48 1.87
C ARG A 98 -4.00 -25.17 3.09
N THR A 99 -2.79 -25.73 3.16
CA THR A 99 -1.84 -25.43 4.25
C THR A 99 -1.51 -23.95 4.32
N LEU A 100 -1.18 -23.33 3.18
CA LEU A 100 -0.87 -21.90 3.10
C LEU A 100 -2.04 -21.03 3.59
N PHE A 101 -3.25 -21.32 3.13
CA PHE A 101 -4.44 -20.53 3.49
C PHE A 101 -4.83 -20.74 4.95
N THR A 102 -4.71 -21.95 5.48
CA THR A 102 -4.92 -22.21 6.91
C THR A 102 -3.96 -21.38 7.76
N GLN A 103 -2.68 -21.31 7.37
CA GLN A 103 -1.71 -20.47 8.07
C GLN A 103 -2.06 -18.99 7.96
N GLN A 104 -2.36 -18.49 6.75
CA GLN A 104 -2.73 -17.09 6.55
C GLN A 104 -3.95 -16.67 7.36
N VAL A 105 -4.98 -17.51 7.43
CA VAL A 105 -6.18 -17.26 8.23
C VAL A 105 -5.88 -17.27 9.73
N ALA A 106 -5.01 -18.17 10.18
CA ALA A 106 -4.62 -18.28 11.59
C ALA A 106 -3.75 -17.10 12.07
N GLU A 107 -2.88 -16.59 11.20
CA GLU A 107 -1.96 -15.48 11.49
C GLU A 107 -2.58 -14.10 11.20
N PHE A 108 -3.78 -14.04 10.61
CA PHE A 108 -4.43 -12.79 10.26
C PHE A 108 -4.76 -11.94 11.49
N ASN A 109 -4.20 -10.73 11.55
CA ASN A 109 -4.53 -9.72 12.53
C ASN A 109 -5.04 -8.43 11.83
N PRO A 110 -6.31 -8.02 12.00
CA PRO A 110 -6.85 -6.82 11.37
C PRO A 110 -6.18 -5.53 11.85
N ASP A 111 -5.56 -5.52 13.04
CA ASP A 111 -4.90 -4.34 13.58
C ASP A 111 -3.54 -4.06 12.93
N ASN A 112 -3.00 -5.02 12.17
CA ASN A 112 -1.82 -4.80 11.34
C ASN A 112 -2.11 -3.99 10.06
N HIS A 113 -3.38 -3.61 9.85
CA HIS A 113 -3.84 -2.90 8.65
C HIS A 113 -4.43 -1.53 9.00
N PRO A 114 -4.10 -0.48 8.21
CA PRO A 114 -4.70 0.84 8.39
C PRO A 114 -6.21 0.81 8.11
N GLU A 115 -6.97 1.64 8.83
CA GLU A 115 -8.38 1.84 8.52
C GLU A 115 -8.57 2.45 7.13
N ASP A 116 -7.82 3.51 6.85
CA ASP A 116 -7.77 4.18 5.56
C ASP A 116 -6.35 4.67 5.26
N ILE A 117 -6.11 5.01 4.00
CA ILE A 117 -4.87 5.62 3.53
C ILE A 117 -5.15 7.10 3.27
N PRO A 118 -4.43 8.02 3.95
CA PRO A 118 -4.55 9.46 3.73
C PRO A 118 -4.45 9.82 2.24
N LEU A 119 -5.26 10.80 1.82
CA LEU A 119 -5.34 11.19 0.41
C LEU A 119 -3.98 11.67 -0.12
N GLU A 120 -3.25 12.43 0.69
CA GLU A 120 -1.94 12.99 0.42
C GLU A 120 -0.87 11.94 0.13
N ILE A 121 -1.08 10.69 0.58
CA ILE A 121 -0.22 9.55 0.30
C ILE A 121 -0.78 8.77 -0.89
N ARG A 122 -2.09 8.49 -0.87
CA ARG A 122 -2.80 7.71 -1.89
C ARG A 122 -2.71 8.32 -3.28
N GLU A 123 -2.69 9.65 -3.40
CA GLU A 123 -2.55 10.36 -4.69
C GLU A 123 -1.24 10.05 -5.41
N TRP A 124 -0.20 9.65 -4.68
CA TRP A 124 1.09 9.27 -5.25
C TRP A 124 1.16 7.82 -5.72
N ALA A 125 0.16 6.99 -5.39
CA ALA A 125 0.05 5.65 -5.91
C ALA A 125 -0.29 5.64 -7.42
N CYS A 126 0.23 4.65 -8.14
CA CYS A 126 -0.09 4.38 -9.53
C CYS A 126 -1.52 3.83 -9.61
N LEU A 127 -2.35 4.39 -10.50
CA LEU A 127 -3.74 3.94 -10.68
C LEU A 127 -3.85 2.56 -11.32
N ILE A 128 -2.80 2.11 -12.01
CA ILE A 128 -2.78 0.82 -12.71
C ILE A 128 -2.25 -0.28 -11.78
N PHE A 129 -1.11 -0.03 -11.13
CA PHE A 129 -0.39 -1.06 -10.37
C PHE A 129 -0.48 -0.90 -8.85
N GLY A 130 -0.94 0.25 -8.34
CA GLY A 130 -1.06 0.51 -6.90
C GLY A 130 0.24 0.89 -6.17
N HIS A 131 1.42 0.68 -6.77
CA HIS A 131 2.72 1.08 -6.21
C HIS A 131 2.89 2.60 -6.18
N ILE A 132 3.70 3.12 -5.25
CA ILE A 132 4.05 4.55 -5.21
C ILE A 132 4.87 4.93 -6.44
N CYS A 133 4.58 6.10 -7.02
CA CYS A 133 5.24 6.56 -8.23
C CYS A 133 6.76 6.75 -8.00
N PRO A 134 7.62 6.25 -8.91
CA PRO A 134 9.08 6.34 -8.79
C PRO A 134 9.60 7.76 -8.57
N VAL A 135 8.92 8.75 -9.16
CA VAL A 135 9.30 10.16 -9.07
C VAL A 135 9.36 10.68 -7.64
N VAL A 136 8.60 10.11 -6.70
CA VAL A 136 8.61 10.51 -5.28
C VAL A 136 9.98 10.24 -4.64
N PHE A 137 10.66 9.19 -5.09
CA PHE A 137 11.95 8.77 -4.56
C PHE A 137 13.13 9.31 -5.39
N ALA A 138 12.90 9.57 -6.68
CA ALA A 138 13.93 10.14 -7.56
C ALA A 138 14.04 11.67 -7.45
N ALA A 139 13.05 12.36 -6.89
CA ALA A 139 13.11 13.80 -6.63
C ALA A 139 14.03 14.16 -5.45
N GLU A 140 14.44 13.17 -4.65
CA GLU A 140 15.54 13.32 -3.71
C GLU A 140 16.85 13.28 -4.50
N ASN A 141 17.66 14.34 -4.41
CA ASN A 141 19.03 14.51 -4.93
C ASN A 141 19.19 15.19 -6.29
N VAL A 142 19.06 16.53 -6.32
CA VAL A 142 20.10 17.41 -6.91
C VAL A 142 20.15 18.71 -6.08
N ALA A 143 20.66 18.65 -4.86
CA ALA A 143 21.26 19.82 -4.24
C ALA A 143 22.76 19.59 -4.34
N GLU A 144 23.40 20.12 -5.40
CA GLU A 144 24.86 20.22 -5.44
C GLU A 144 25.27 21.07 -4.23
N GLU A 145 26.02 20.50 -3.29
CA GLU A 145 26.72 21.33 -2.31
C GLU A 145 27.74 22.16 -3.09
N PRO A 146 27.68 23.51 -3.04
CA PRO A 146 28.65 24.33 -3.74
C PRO A 146 30.04 24.04 -3.17
N SER A 147 30.92 23.51 -4.01
CA SER A 147 32.34 23.26 -3.72
C SER A 147 33.11 24.53 -3.40
#